data_AF-A0A059VL50-F1
#
_entry.id   AF-A0A059VL50-F1
#
_cell.length_a   1.000
_cell.length_b   1.000
_cell.length_c   1.000
_cell.angle_alpha   90.00
_cell.angle_beta   90.00
_cell.angle_gamma   90.00
#
_symmetry.space_group_name_H-M   'P 1'
#
loop_
_entity.id
_entity.type
_entity.pdbx_description
1 polymer ?
#
loop_
_entity_poly.entity_id
_entity_poly.type
_entity_poly.pdbx_seq_one_letter_code
_entity_poly.pdbx_strand_id
1 'polypeptide(L)'
;VVARWEHRTRRLSRLFGSPYLACYSLGFVIILLNVYRSHSMTVAMKVQARWEVMDRTGIFYTGVALMVVGTLLVVSSFLALGFTGTFLGDYFGILMDEKVTVFPFNIMENPMYWGSTA
;
A
#
# COMPACT_ATOMS: atom_id res chain seq x y z
N VAL A 1 14.60 -2.15 2.50
CA VAL A 1 15.86 -2.77 2.98
C VAL A 1 15.82 -4.29 2.85
N VAL A 2 14.80 -4.95 3.42
CA VAL A 2 14.62 -6.42 3.34
C VAL A 2 14.51 -6.93 1.90
N ALA A 3 13.65 -6.33 1.06
CA ALA A 3 13.51 -6.74 -0.35
C ALA A 3 14.84 -6.62 -1.14
N ARG A 4 15.61 -5.53 -0.96
CA ARG A 4 16.94 -5.36 -1.56
C ARG A 4 17.94 -6.43 -1.12
N TRP A 5 17.91 -6.79 0.17
CA TRP A 5 18.75 -7.86 0.71
C TRP A 5 18.37 -9.20 0.09
N GLU A 6 17.07 -9.45 -0.08
CA GLU A 6 16.57 -10.67 -0.74
C GLU A 6 16.96 -10.75 -2.21
N HIS A 7 16.85 -9.66 -2.97
CA HIS A 7 17.31 -9.66 -4.38
C HIS A 7 18.80 -9.98 -4.52
N ARG A 8 19.64 -9.54 -3.56
CA ARG A 8 21.09 -9.82 -3.59
C ARG A 8 21.44 -11.22 -3.09
N THR A 9 20.74 -11.76 -2.08
CA THR A 9 21.14 -13.00 -1.40
C THR A 9 20.25 -14.21 -1.68
N ARG A 10 19.03 -13.99 -2.18
CA ARG A 10 17.99 -15.00 -2.46
C ARG A 10 17.78 -15.99 -1.31
N ARG A 11 18.03 -15.54 -0.07
CA ARG A 11 18.04 -16.40 1.12
C ARG A 11 16.62 -16.67 1.60
N LEU A 12 15.74 -15.69 1.58
CA LEU A 12 14.33 -15.84 1.97
C LEU A 12 13.62 -16.82 1.02
N SER A 13 13.84 -16.68 -0.29
CA SER A 13 13.29 -17.59 -1.31
C SER A 13 13.80 -19.02 -1.16
N ARG A 14 15.07 -19.21 -0.77
CA ARG A 14 15.63 -20.54 -0.46
C ARG A 14 15.06 -21.12 0.84
N LEU A 15 14.85 -20.29 1.86
CA LEU A 15 14.39 -20.73 3.18
C LEU A 15 12.91 -21.14 3.15
N PHE A 16 12.10 -20.48 2.32
CA PHE A 16 10.70 -20.86 2.07
C PHE A 16 10.53 -21.86 0.91
N GLY A 17 11.60 -22.24 0.22
CA GLY A 17 11.57 -23.17 -0.92
C GLY A 17 10.89 -22.66 -2.19
N SER A 18 10.14 -21.54 -2.13
CA SER A 18 9.48 -20.92 -3.27
C SER A 18 9.50 -19.39 -3.16
N PRO A 19 9.81 -18.66 -4.26
CA PRO A 19 9.79 -17.19 -4.28
C PRO A 19 8.39 -16.62 -4.06
N TYR A 20 7.34 -17.34 -4.47
CA TYR A 20 5.95 -16.92 -4.23
C TYR A 20 5.60 -16.94 -2.74
N LEU A 21 5.92 -18.04 -2.04
CA LEU A 21 5.67 -18.16 -0.60
C LEU A 21 6.43 -17.10 0.20
N ALA A 22 7.66 -16.80 -0.20
CA ALA A 22 8.48 -15.76 0.43
C ALA A 22 7.91 -14.34 0.18
N CYS A 23 7.37 -14.07 -1.02
CA CYS A 23 6.70 -12.80 -1.31
C CYS A 23 5.38 -12.66 -0.54
N TYR A 24 4.58 -13.72 -0.44
CA TYR A 24 3.33 -13.72 0.32
C TYR A 24 3.57 -13.52 1.83
N SER A 25 4.57 -14.21 2.40
CA SER A 25 4.93 -14.04 3.81
C SER A 25 5.44 -12.62 4.10
N LEU A 26 6.24 -12.04 3.21
CA LEU A 26 6.68 -10.66 3.32
C LEU A 26 5.48 -9.68 3.26
N GLY A 27 4.58 -9.86 2.29
CA GLY A 27 3.38 -9.04 2.15
C GLY A 27 2.49 -9.11 3.39
N PHE A 28 2.31 -10.30 3.96
CA PHE A 28 1.58 -10.48 5.21
C PHE A 28 2.20 -9.70 6.37
N VAL A 29 3.53 -9.77 6.53
CA VAL A 29 4.26 -9.01 7.56
C VAL A 29 4.09 -7.50 7.34
N ILE A 30 4.16 -7.02 6.09
CA ILE A 30 3.95 -5.60 5.77
C ILE A 30 2.55 -5.14 6.17
N ILE A 31 1.51 -5.93 5.86
CA ILE A 31 0.12 -5.61 6.24
C ILE A 31 -0.02 -5.56 7.77
N LEU A 32 0.54 -6.55 8.47
CA LEU A 32 0.47 -6.61 9.93
C LEU A 32 1.16 -5.40 10.59
N LEU A 33 2.33 -5.02 10.09
CA LEU A 33 3.02 -3.80 10.53
C LEU A 33 2.23 -2.53 10.20
N ASN A 34 1.54 -2.49 9.07
CA ASN A 34 0.69 -1.37 8.68
C ASN A 34 -0.49 -1.19 9.65
N VAL A 35 -1.18 -2.29 9.98
CA VAL A 35 -2.27 -2.29 10.97
C VAL A 35 -1.76 -1.84 12.34
N TYR A 36 -0.62 -2.38 12.79
CA TYR A 36 -0.02 -1.98 14.06
C TYR A 36 0.32 -0.49 14.12
N ARG A 37 0.92 0.05 13.04
CA ARG A 37 1.21 1.48 12.91
C ARG A 37 -0.07 2.31 12.96
N SER A 38 -1.08 1.93 12.18
CA SER A 38 -2.36 2.65 12.12
C SER A 38 -3.05 2.67 13.48
N HIS A 39 -3.05 1.54 14.20
CA HIS A 39 -3.59 1.45 15.55
C HIS A 39 -2.83 2.37 16.51
N SER A 40 -1.49 2.33 16.50
CA SER A 40 -0.64 3.16 17.35
C SER A 40 -0.86 4.66 17.10
N MET A 41 -0.97 5.07 15.83
CA MET A 41 -1.29 6.45 15.46
C MET A 41 -2.69 6.86 15.90
N THR A 42 -3.69 5.98 15.73
CA THR A 42 -5.06 6.27 16.16
C THR A 42 -5.13 6.49 17.67
N VAL A 43 -4.42 5.69 18.46
CA VAL A 43 -4.33 5.86 19.92
C VAL A 43 -3.65 7.18 20.28
N ALA A 44 -2.55 7.54 19.59
CA ALA A 44 -1.87 8.80 19.84
C ALA A 44 -2.72 10.03 19.45
N MET A 45 -3.46 9.96 18.35
CA MET A 45 -4.33 11.05 17.88
C MET A 45 -5.52 11.31 18.80
N LYS A 46 -6.03 10.29 19.50
CA LYS A 46 -7.12 10.46 20.48
C LYS A 46 -6.75 11.41 21.64
N VAL A 47 -5.46 11.59 21.91
CA VAL A 47 -4.95 12.46 23.00
C VAL A 47 -4.74 13.90 22.51
N GLN A 48 -4.78 14.16 21.20
CA GLN A 48 -4.56 15.50 20.64
C GLN A 48 -5.83 16.35 20.63
N ALA A 49 -5.66 17.65 20.82
CA ALA A 49 -6.74 18.63 20.71
C ALA A 49 -7.30 18.64 19.27
N ARG A 50 -8.62 18.46 19.14
CA ARG A 50 -9.30 18.47 17.85
C ARG A 50 -9.49 19.90 17.37
N TRP A 51 -9.21 20.16 16.10
CA TRP A 51 -9.38 21.48 15.50
C TRP A 51 -10.87 21.77 15.26
N GLU A 52 -11.39 22.85 15.84
CA GLU A 52 -12.81 23.24 15.76
C GLU A 52 -13.29 23.51 14.33
N VAL A 53 -12.38 23.92 13.44
CA VAL A 53 -12.68 24.12 12.01
C VAL A 53 -13.12 22.82 11.33
N MET A 54 -12.68 21.67 11.84
CA MET A 54 -13.03 20.35 11.30
C MET A 54 -14.44 19.89 11.68
N ASP A 55 -15.14 20.57 12.60
CA ASP A 55 -16.56 20.33 12.88
C ASP A 55 -17.51 21.05 11.90
N ARG A 56 -16.97 21.89 11.00
CA ARG A 56 -17.76 22.47 9.91
C ARG A 56 -18.16 21.36 8.95
N THR A 57 -19.47 21.21 8.74
CA THR A 57 -20.04 20.14 7.91
C THR A 57 -19.46 20.09 6.50
N GLY A 58 -19.21 21.25 5.88
CA GLY A 58 -18.62 21.32 4.53
C GLY A 58 -17.18 20.78 4.46
N ILE A 59 -16.36 21.04 5.50
CA ILE A 59 -14.98 20.57 5.57
C ILE A 59 -14.94 19.07 5.83
N PHE A 60 -15.85 18.58 6.70
CA PHE A 60 -16.02 17.15 6.94
C PHE A 60 -16.38 16.37 5.66
N TYR A 61 -17.39 16.82 4.91
CA TYR A 61 -17.77 16.15 3.66
C TYR A 61 -16.67 16.20 2.59
N THR A 62 -15.93 17.31 2.52
CA THR A 62 -14.80 17.43 1.60
C THR A 62 -13.69 16.44 1.96
N GLY A 63 -13.38 16.31 3.26
CA GLY A 63 -12.40 15.33 3.75
C GLY A 63 -12.83 13.88 3.49
N VAL A 64 -14.11 13.56 3.70
CA VAL A 64 -14.65 12.23 3.37
C VAL A 64 -14.57 11.96 1.86
N ALA A 65 -14.91 12.93 1.02
CA ALA A 65 -14.81 12.79 -0.43
C ALA A 65 -13.37 12.53 -0.88
N LEU A 66 -12.39 13.27 -0.33
CA LEU A 66 -10.97 13.06 -0.60
C LEU A 66 -10.51 11.67 -0.16
N MET A 67 -10.89 11.21 1.03
CA MET A 67 -10.60 9.86 1.51
C MET A 67 -11.18 8.77 0.60
N VAL A 68 -12.41 8.94 0.12
CA VAL A 68 -13.06 7.99 -0.79
C VAL A 68 -12.32 7.93 -2.12
N VAL A 69 -12.00 9.08 -2.71
CA VAL A 69 -11.25 9.15 -3.98
C VAL A 69 -9.85 8.54 -3.82
N GLY A 70 -9.14 8.87 -2.74
CA GLY A 70 -7.83 8.29 -2.43
C GLY A 70 -7.89 6.77 -2.28
N THR A 71 -8.88 6.28 -1.53
CA THR A 71 -9.12 4.83 -1.36
C THR A 71 -9.43 4.15 -2.69
N LEU A 72 -10.27 4.75 -3.53
CA LEU A 72 -10.60 4.21 -4.85
C LEU A 72 -9.34 4.09 -5.72
N LEU A 73 -8.46 5.10 -5.73
CA LEU A 73 -7.19 5.05 -6.46
C LEU A 73 -6.27 3.95 -5.92
N VAL A 74 -6.13 3.82 -4.61
CA VAL A 74 -5.28 2.78 -3.99
C VAL A 74 -5.80 1.38 -4.28
N VAL A 75 -7.10 1.14 -4.07
CA VAL A 75 -7.72 -0.18 -4.26
C VAL A 75 -7.72 -0.59 -5.74
N SER A 76 -8.08 0.32 -6.64
CA SER A 76 -8.04 0.03 -8.08
C SER A 76 -6.61 -0.23 -8.57
N SER A 77 -5.62 0.51 -8.06
CA SER A 77 -4.20 0.23 -8.34
C SER A 77 -3.77 -1.15 -7.83
N PHE A 78 -4.19 -1.51 -6.61
CA PHE A 78 -3.88 -2.81 -6.00
C PHE A 78 -4.48 -3.97 -6.78
N LEU A 79 -5.74 -3.83 -7.23
CA LEU A 79 -6.41 -4.84 -8.05
C LEU A 79 -5.73 -5.00 -9.41
N ALA A 80 -5.24 -3.90 -10.00
CA ALA A 80 -4.58 -3.94 -11.29
C ALA A 80 -3.14 -4.49 -11.24
N LEU A 81 -2.37 -4.21 -10.18
CA LEU A 81 -1.03 -4.80 -9.96
C LEU A 81 -1.06 -6.21 -9.36
N GLY A 82 -2.13 -6.54 -8.64
CA GLY A 82 -2.20 -7.73 -7.81
C GLY A 82 -1.28 -7.69 -6.59
N PHE A 83 -1.30 -8.79 -5.84
CA PHE A 83 -0.55 -8.91 -4.59
C PHE A 83 0.96 -8.93 -4.83
N THR A 84 1.44 -9.73 -5.78
CA THR A 84 2.87 -9.84 -6.10
C THR A 84 3.43 -8.56 -6.70
N GLY A 85 2.68 -7.88 -7.57
CA GLY A 85 3.09 -6.59 -8.12
C GLY A 85 3.17 -5.48 -7.06
N THR A 86 2.29 -5.50 -6.06
CA THR A 86 2.29 -4.48 -5.00
C THR A 86 3.37 -4.74 -3.93
N PHE A 87 3.59 -5.99 -3.54
CA PHE A 87 4.48 -6.34 -2.42
C PHE A 87 5.91 -6.70 -2.82
N LEU A 88 6.44 -6.02 -3.85
CA LEU A 88 7.83 -6.15 -4.31
C LEU A 88 8.19 -7.54 -4.85
N GLY A 89 7.26 -8.18 -5.56
CA GLY A 89 7.48 -9.49 -6.19
C GLY A 89 8.62 -9.51 -7.21
N ASP A 90 8.95 -8.36 -7.78
CA ASP A 90 10.12 -8.14 -8.64
C ASP A 90 11.43 -8.51 -7.94
N TYR A 91 11.60 -8.20 -6.65
CA TYR A 91 12.78 -8.59 -5.86
C TYR A 91 12.86 -10.11 -5.64
N PHE A 92 11.72 -10.81 -5.69
CA PHE A 92 11.61 -12.27 -5.64
C PHE A 92 11.72 -12.92 -7.04
N GLY A 93 11.88 -12.11 -8.10
CA GLY A 93 11.96 -12.59 -9.48
C GLY A 93 10.61 -12.94 -10.10
N ILE A 94 9.51 -12.48 -9.47
CA ILE A 94 8.16 -12.54 -10.01
C ILE A 94 7.97 -11.25 -10.81
N LEU A 95 8.44 -11.24 -12.05
CA LEU A 95 8.22 -10.12 -12.96
C LEU A 95 6.82 -10.20 -13.55
N MET A 96 6.25 -9.03 -13.78
CA MET A 96 4.99 -8.88 -14.49
C MET A 96 5.27 -8.89 -16.00
N ASP A 97 4.47 -9.62 -16.77
CA ASP A 97 4.71 -9.79 -18.21
C ASP A 97 4.54 -8.47 -18.99
N GLU A 98 3.62 -7.62 -18.55
CA GLU A 98 3.36 -6.33 -19.19
C GLU A 98 3.07 -5.23 -18.15
N LYS A 99 3.38 -3.98 -18.51
CA LYS A 99 3.03 -2.80 -17.73
C LYS A 99 1.50 -2.65 -17.69
N VAL A 100 0.95 -2.44 -16.50
CA VAL A 100 -0.47 -2.13 -16.34
C VAL A 100 -0.79 -0.78 -16.97
N THR A 101 -1.68 -0.81 -17.96
CA THR A 101 -2.22 0.39 -18.63
C THR A 101 -3.69 0.64 -18.31
N VAL A 102 -4.31 -0.23 -17.50
CA VAL A 102 -5.71 -0.12 -17.09
C VAL A 102 -5.87 0.97 -16.02
N PHE A 103 -7.08 1.53 -15.87
CA PHE A 103 -7.39 2.47 -14.79
C PHE A 103 -6.93 1.90 -13.42
N PRO A 104 -6.27 2.70 -12.57
CA PRO A 104 -6.01 4.14 -12.67
C PRO A 104 -4.69 4.54 -13.36
N PHE A 105 -3.90 3.58 -13.86
CA PHE A 105 -2.61 3.83 -14.51
C PHE A 105 -2.71 4.51 -15.88
N ASN A 106 -3.90 4.52 -16.50
CA ASN A 106 -4.14 5.20 -17.77
C ASN A 106 -4.23 6.73 -17.63
N ILE A 107 -4.67 7.22 -16.46
CA ILE A 107 -4.97 8.65 -16.24
C ILE A 107 -3.80 9.33 -15.51
N MET A 108 -3.10 8.61 -14.63
CA MET A 108 -2.11 9.20 -13.75
C MET A 108 -0.94 8.25 -13.50
N GLU A 109 0.25 8.80 -13.41
CA GLU A 109 1.45 8.06 -13.02
C GLU A 109 1.44 7.78 -11.51
N ASN A 110 1.72 6.54 -11.12
CA ASN A 110 1.84 6.12 -9.72
C ASN A 110 0.58 6.40 -8.86
N PRO A 111 -0.61 5.92 -9.29
CA PRO A 111 -1.90 6.21 -8.67
C PRO A 111 -2.02 5.81 -7.19
N MET A 112 -1.29 4.77 -6.76
CA MET A 112 -1.24 4.35 -5.36
C MET A 112 -0.62 5.43 -4.44
N TYR A 113 0.41 6.15 -4.91
CA TYR A 113 1.07 7.20 -4.13
C TYR A 113 0.19 8.44 -4.01
N TRP A 114 -0.41 8.86 -5.12
CA TRP A 114 -1.37 9.97 -5.13
C TRP A 114 -2.58 9.67 -4.27
N GLY A 115 -3.14 8.46 -4.36
CA GLY A 115 -4.27 8.06 -3.53
C GLY A 115 -3.95 8.03 -2.04
N SER A 116 -2.71 7.69 -1.65
CA SER A 116 -2.28 7.71 -0.24
C SER A 116 -1.95 9.09 0.33
N THR A 117 -1.83 10.11 -0.53
CA THR A 117 -1.55 11.50 -0.12
C THR A 117 -2.83 12.29 0.17
N ALA A 118 -3.95 11.86 -0.42
CA ALA A 118 -5.28 12.44 -0.22
C ALA A 118 -5.84 12.14 1.17
#